data_AF-A0A815QAB7-F1
#
_entry.id   AF-A0A815QAB7-F1
#
_cell.length_a   1.000
_cell.length_b   1.000
_cell.length_c   1.000
_cell.angle_alpha   90.00
_cell.angle_beta   90.00
_cell.angle_gamma   90.00
#
_symmetry.space_group_name_H-M   'P 1'
#
loop_
_entity.id
_entity.type
_entity.pdbx_description
1 polymer ?
#
loop_
_entity_poly.entity_id
_entity_poly.type
_entity_poly.pdbx_seq_one_letter_code
_entity_poly.pdbx_strand_id
1 'polypeptide(L)'
;MLSIDLFSFWLYEKECVRISETEDEKHPIRSLACALMSAVFCPILGFIALFYAMRAVRTYNQGFYAEATTFYKKAIRWSLITFVIGLTIGSIILFSIFVKIVLFI
;
A
#
# COMPACT_ATOMS: atom_id res chain seq x y z
N MET A 1 -9.81 14.47 -12.01
CA MET A 1 -8.68 14.67 -11.09
C MET A 1 -8.34 13.38 -10.33
N LEU A 2 -9.32 12.67 -9.73
CA LEU A 2 -9.11 11.37 -9.03
C LEU A 2 -8.46 10.22 -9.85
N SER A 3 -8.63 10.21 -11.17
CA SER A 3 -8.12 9.12 -12.03
C SER A 3 -6.59 9.14 -12.21
N ILE A 4 -5.97 10.31 -12.09
CA ILE A 4 -4.52 10.48 -12.22
C ILE A 4 -3.80 10.00 -10.95
N ASP A 5 -4.41 10.21 -9.78
CA ASP A 5 -3.88 9.74 -8.49
C ASP A 5 -3.90 8.22 -8.40
N LEU A 6 -4.95 7.58 -8.93
CA LEU A 6 -5.14 6.13 -8.82
C LEU A 6 -4.21 5.34 -9.74
N PHE A 7 -3.98 5.84 -10.96
CA PHE A 7 -3.01 5.26 -11.89
C PHE A 7 -1.57 5.44 -11.39
N SER A 8 -1.23 6.64 -10.90
CA SER A 8 0.10 6.92 -10.33
C SER A 8 0.36 6.08 -9.08
N PHE A 9 -0.65 5.91 -8.22
CA PHE A 9 -0.58 5.04 -7.06
C PHE A 9 -0.36 3.59 -7.46
N TRP A 10 -1.11 3.09 -8.46
CA TRP A 10 -0.96 1.72 -8.94
C TRP A 10 0.41 1.46 -9.57
N LEU A 11 0.93 2.43 -10.33
CA LEU A 11 2.26 2.37 -10.93
C LEU A 11 3.34 2.38 -9.85
N TYR A 12 3.16 3.18 -8.80
CA TYR A 12 4.03 3.22 -7.63
C TYR A 12 4.00 1.89 -6.85
N GLU A 13 2.82 1.30 -6.65
CA GLU A 13 2.68 0.01 -5.95
C GLU A 13 3.28 -1.15 -6.76
N LYS A 14 3.13 -1.15 -8.08
CA LYS A 14 3.84 -2.06 -8.99
C LYS A 14 5.35 -1.93 -8.89
N GLU A 15 5.86 -0.70 -8.81
CA GLU A 15 7.28 -0.41 -8.63
C GLU A 15 7.77 -0.96 -7.27
N CYS A 16 7.00 -0.76 -6.20
CA CYS A 16 7.28 -1.28 -4.86
C CYS A 16 7.39 -2.81 -4.83
N VAL A 17 6.48 -3.52 -5.53
CA VAL A 17 6.52 -4.98 -5.64
C VAL A 17 7.75 -5.43 -6.42
N ARG A 18 8.05 -4.78 -7.57
CA ARG A 18 9.18 -5.15 -8.43
C ARG A 18 10.53 -5.00 -7.72
N ILE A 19 10.67 -3.93 -6.92
CA ILE A 19 11.86 -3.67 -6.11
C ILE A 19 12.00 -4.71 -4.97
N SER A 20 10.90 -5.30 -4.51
CA SER A 20 10.95 -6.32 -3.45
C SER A 20 11.38 -7.71 -3.92
N GLU A 21 11.26 -8.00 -5.21
CA GLU A 21 11.66 -9.27 -5.83
C GLU A 21 13.11 -9.25 -6.34
N THR A 22 13.67 -8.05 -6.55
CA THR A 22 15.08 -7.86 -6.90
C THR A 22 15.90 -7.80 -5.61
N GLU A 23 16.19 -8.96 -5.04
CA GLU A 23 17.07 -9.11 -3.88
C GLU A 23 18.45 -8.49 -4.16
N ASP A 24 18.83 -7.42 -3.42
CA ASP A 24 20.16 -7.28 -2.77
C ASP A 24 20.39 -5.91 -2.08
N GLU A 25 19.59 -4.87 -2.32
CA GLU A 25 19.89 -3.52 -1.77
C GLU A 25 18.81 -2.94 -0.82
N LYS A 26 18.72 -3.57 0.36
CA LYS A 26 18.98 -2.95 1.68
C LYS A 26 18.52 -1.51 2.03
N HIS A 27 17.53 -0.90 1.36
CA HIS A 27 16.99 0.39 1.81
C HIS A 27 15.59 0.33 2.47
N PRO A 28 15.50 0.40 3.82
CA PRO A 28 14.22 0.46 4.56
C PRO A 28 13.27 1.58 4.12
N ILE A 29 13.86 2.64 3.54
CA ILE A 29 13.17 3.90 3.24
C ILE A 29 12.13 3.70 2.14
N ARG A 30 12.43 2.89 1.11
CA ARG A 30 11.51 2.70 -0.02
C ARG A 30 10.28 1.90 0.34
N SER A 31 10.44 0.78 1.05
CA SER A 31 9.28 0.00 1.53
C SER A 31 8.43 0.77 2.54
N LEU A 32 9.05 1.63 3.35
CA LEU A 32 8.34 2.50 4.28
C LEU A 32 7.55 3.57 3.53
N ALA A 33 8.12 4.15 2.47
CA ALA A 33 7.41 5.08 1.59
C ALA A 33 6.22 4.40 0.89
N CYS A 34 6.33 3.13 0.48
CA CYS A 34 5.21 2.35 -0.05
C CYS A 34 4.08 2.15 0.97
N ALA A 35 4.44 1.82 2.22
CA ALA A 35 3.45 1.66 3.29
C ALA A 35 2.81 2.98 3.74
N LEU A 36 3.56 4.08 3.71
CA LEU A 36 3.03 5.44 3.97
C LEU A 36 2.01 5.85 2.93
N MET A 37 2.29 5.60 1.65
CA MET A 37 1.36 5.92 0.58
C MET A 37 0.05 5.15 0.71
N SER A 38 0.08 3.86 1.05
CA SER A 38 -1.15 3.09 1.27
C SER A 38 -1.94 3.53 2.49
N ALA A 39 -1.27 4.02 3.55
CA ALA A 39 -1.93 4.63 4.71
C ALA A 39 -2.66 5.94 4.40
N VAL A 40 -2.20 6.72 3.42
CA VAL A 40 -2.93 7.93 2.97
C VAL A 40 -4.23 7.55 2.28
N PHE A 41 -4.25 6.45 1.51
CA PHE A 41 -5.42 6.03 0.74
C PHE A 41 -6.49 5.35 1.60
N CYS A 42 -6.08 4.55 2.58
CA CYS A 42 -7.00 3.92 3.53
C CYS A 42 -6.33 3.82 4.91
N PRO A 43 -6.62 4.72 5.86
CA PRO A 43 -5.85 4.86 7.08
C PRO A 43 -5.88 3.61 7.96
N ILE A 44 -7.05 2.98 8.12
CA ILE A 44 -7.22 1.81 9.01
C ILE A 44 -6.35 0.63 8.58
N LEU A 45 -6.38 0.30 7.29
CA LEU A 45 -5.64 -0.84 6.74
C LEU A 45 -4.17 -0.50 6.46
N GLY A 46 -3.88 0.74 6.05
CA GLY A 46 -2.51 1.17 5.82
C GLY A 46 -1.71 1.34 7.12
N PHE A 47 -2.34 1.57 8.27
CA PHE A 47 -1.65 1.49 9.57
C PHE A 47 -1.02 0.11 9.82
N ILE A 48 -1.64 -0.96 9.35
CA ILE A 48 -1.12 -2.32 9.46
C ILE A 48 0.13 -2.47 8.57
N ALA A 49 0.06 -2.00 7.33
CA ALA A 49 1.22 -2.00 6.42
C ALA A 49 2.39 -1.18 7.00
N LEU A 50 2.09 -0.02 7.60
CA LEU A 50 3.06 0.88 8.21
C LEU A 50 3.70 0.28 9.47
N PHE A 51 2.92 -0.44 10.29
CA PHE A 51 3.43 -1.18 11.43
C PHE A 51 4.45 -2.25 11.03
N TYR A 52 4.15 -3.03 9.99
CA TYR A 52 5.09 -4.04 9.47
C TYR A 52 6.33 -3.40 8.84
N ALA A 53 6.17 -2.26 8.15
CA ALA A 53 7.30 -1.53 7.58
C ALA A 53 8.24 -0.98 8.67
N MET A 54 7.70 -0.34 9.72
CA MET A 54 8.51 0.14 10.84
C MET A 54 9.22 -1.00 11.59
N ARG A 55 8.54 -2.14 11.75
CA ARG A 55 9.15 -3.33 12.32
C ARG A 55 10.31 -3.83 11.46
N ALA A 56 10.13 -3.89 10.15
CA ALA A 56 11.19 -4.26 9.20
C ALA A 56 12.41 -3.33 9.31
N VAL A 57 12.20 -2.01 9.40
CA VAL A 57 13.30 -1.03 9.59
C VAL A 57 14.04 -1.27 10.91
N ARG A 58 13.30 -1.51 12.00
CA ARG A 58 13.89 -1.76 13.31
C ARG A 58 14.76 -3.03 13.31
N THR A 59 14.23 -4.12 12.75
CA THR A 59 14.93 -5.40 12.65
C THR A 59 16.15 -5.31 11.74
N TYR A 60 16.05 -4.51 10.67
CA TYR A 60 17.15 -4.20 9.77
C TYR A 60 18.28 -3.45 10.50
N ASN A 61 17.95 -2.42 11.28
CA ASN A 61 18.92 -1.65 12.06
C ASN A 61 19.60 -2.47 13.18
N GLN A 62 18.97 -3.56 13.61
CA GLN A 62 19.53 -4.54 14.55
C GLN A 62 20.49 -5.54 13.88
N GLY A 63 20.65 -5.50 12.56
CA GLY A 63 21.51 -6.41 11.80
C GLY A 63 20.84 -7.73 11.40
N PHE A 64 19.57 -7.95 11.76
CA PHE A 64 18.81 -9.15 11.39
C PHE A 64 18.18 -9.00 10.00
N TYR A 65 19.03 -9.00 8.97
CA TYR A 65 18.62 -8.75 7.58
C TYR A 65 17.61 -9.78 7.05
N ALA A 66 17.81 -11.07 7.33
CA ALA A 66 16.91 -12.14 6.89
C ALA A 66 15.51 -12.03 7.52
N GLU A 67 15.41 -11.53 8.75
CA GLU A 67 14.11 -11.35 9.39
C GLU A 67 13.43 -10.08 8.89
N ALA A 68 14.19 -9.01 8.65
CA ALA A 68 13.69 -7.77 8.06
C ALA A 68 13.04 -7.99 6.67
N THR A 69 13.61 -8.84 5.81
CA THR A 69 13.02 -9.17 4.50
C THR A 69 11.65 -9.82 4.62
N THR A 70 11.43 -10.69 5.62
CA THR A 70 10.11 -11.28 5.87
C THR A 70 9.07 -10.23 6.27
N PHE A 71 9.47 -9.23 7.07
CA PHE A 71 8.58 -8.13 7.44
C PHE A 71 8.30 -7.19 6.26
N TYR A 72 9.26 -6.95 5.37
CA TYR A 72 9.02 -6.19 4.13
C TYR A 72 8.01 -6.88 3.21
N LYS A 73 8.16 -8.19 2.98
CA LYS A 73 7.21 -8.96 2.16
C LYS A 73 5.80 -8.90 2.76
N LYS A 74 5.67 -8.92 4.09
CA LYS A 74 4.38 -8.74 4.78
C LYS A 74 3.82 -7.33 4.58
N ALA A 75 4.62 -6.28 4.75
CA ALA A 75 4.18 -4.90 4.57
C ALA A 75 3.63 -4.64 3.16
N ILE A 76 4.31 -5.14 2.13
CA ILE A 76 3.87 -5.02 0.73
C ILE A 76 2.57 -5.78 0.49
N ARG A 77 2.44 -7.00 1.02
CA ARG A 77 1.19 -7.77 0.93
C ARG A 77 0.02 -7.02 1.56
N TRP A 78 0.22 -6.40 2.72
CA TRP A 78 -0.80 -5.59 3.38
C TRP A 78 -1.12 -4.31 2.59
N SER A 79 -0.14 -3.66 1.97
CA SER A 79 -0.39 -2.52 1.06
C SER A 79 -1.31 -2.92 -0.08
N LEU A 80 -1.03 -4.05 -0.74
CA LEU A 80 -1.78 -4.53 -1.89
C LEU A 80 -3.22 -4.90 -1.52
N ILE A 81 -3.40 -5.55 -0.36
CA ILE A 81 -4.72 -5.83 0.22
C ILE A 81 -5.48 -4.53 0.47
N THR A 82 -4.81 -3.53 1.05
CA THR A 82 -5.39 -2.21 1.34
C THR A 82 -5.87 -1.52 0.07
N PHE A 83 -5.10 -1.58 -1.00
CA PHE A 83 -5.46 -1.00 -2.29
C PHE A 83 -6.70 -1.68 -2.91
N VAL A 84 -6.74 -3.02 -2.92
CA VAL A 84 -7.88 -3.77 -3.45
C VAL A 84 -9.16 -3.47 -2.67
N ILE A 85 -9.08 -3.43 -1.33
CA ILE A 85 -10.23 -3.10 -0.48
C ILE A 85 -10.66 -1.64 -0.68
N GLY A 86 -9.70 -0.71 -0.79
CA GLY A 86 -9.99 0.69 -1.06
C GLY A 86 -10.74 0.88 -2.38
N LEU A 87 -10.35 0.15 -3.42
CA LEU A 87 -11.00 0.16 -4.72
C LEU A 87 -12.43 -0.40 -4.70
N THR A 88 -12.66 -1.50 -3.98
CA THR A 88 -14.00 -2.08 -3.89
C THR A 88 -14.96 -1.20 -3.11
N ILE A 89 -14.51 -0.60 -2.00
CA ILE A 89 -15.33 0.34 -1.23
C ILE A 89 -15.62 1.60 -2.07
N GLY A 90 -14.59 2.15 -2.73
CA GLY A 90 -14.72 3.33 -3.59
C GLY A 90 -15.70 3.11 -4.75
N SER A 91 -15.68 1.94 -5.39
CA SER A 91 -16.58 1.63 -6.50
C SER A 91 -18.03 1.47 -6.04
N ILE A 92 -18.27 0.85 -4.88
CA ILE A 92 -19.61 0.72 -4.29
C ILE A 92 -20.19 2.11 -3.95
N ILE A 93 -19.39 2.99 -3.35
CA ILE A 93 -19.83 4.36 -3.02
C ILE A 93 -20.16 5.14 -4.29
N LEU A 94 -19.29 5.10 -5.30
CA LEU A 94 -19.53 5.77 -6.58
C LEU A 94 -20.79 5.24 -7.27
N PHE A 95 -20.98 3.93 -7.29
CA PHE A 95 -22.18 3.31 -7.85
C PHE A 95 -23.45 3.74 -7.10
N SER A 96 -23.40 3.79 -5.77
CA SER A 96 -24.52 4.25 -4.94
C SER A 96 -24.89 5.71 -5.23
N ILE A 97 -23.89 6.59 -5.37
CA ILE A 97 -24.10 7.99 -5.75
C ILE A 97 -24.68 8.09 -7.17
N PHE A 98 -24.14 7.32 -8.12
CA PHE A 98 -24.62 7.31 -9.50
C PHE A 98 -26.09 6.89 -9.58
N VAL A 99 -26.48 5.81 -8.88
CA VAL A 99 -27.89 5.37 -8.80
C VAL A 99 -28.76 6.48 -8.22
N LYS A 100 -28.34 7.15 -7.14
CA LYS A 100 -29.11 8.28 -6.58
C LYS A 100 -29.29 9.44 -7.56
N ILE A 101 -28.26 9.78 -8.34
CA ILE A 101 -28.33 10.86 -9.33
C ILE A 101 -29.30 10.49 -10.46
N VAL A 102 -29.20 9.27 -11.00
CA VAL A 102 -30.06 8.80 -12.10
C VAL A 102 -31.52 8.65 -11.67
N LEU A 103 -31.77 8.24 -10.43
CA LEU A 103 -33.13 8.02 -9.92
C LEU A 103 -33.83 9.32 -9.48
N PHE A 104 -33.08 10.42 -9.36
CA PHE A 104 -33.60 11.75 -8.96
C PHE A 104 -33.75 12.72 -10.15
N ILE A 105 -33.28 12.32 -11.34
CA ILE A 105 -33.52 12.98 -12.64
C ILE A 105 -34.75 12.36 -13.29
#